data_AF-A0A255PS81-F1
#
_entry.id   AF-A0A255PS81-F1
#
_cell.length_a   1.000
_cell.length_b   1.000
_cell.length_c   1.000
_cell.angle_alpha   90.00
_cell.angle_beta   90.00
_cell.angle_gamma   90.00
#
_symmetry.space_group_name_H-M   'P 1'
#
loop_
_entity.id
_entity.type
_entity.pdbx_description
1 polymer ?
#
loop_
_entity_poly.entity_id
_entity_poly.type
_entity_poly.pdbx_seq_one_letter_code
_entity_poly.pdbx_strand_id
1 'polypeptide(L)'
;MSPSFPTPPEPYFVSAGEHPLWEQALAVVNRDLAATLPEQRPLRLIAWPAEPGEPEQVYVALANGDAHGNALWPARSAGEALSAVAEAAQETVMECLWQVWPVCTLHGLGMHVAEEAGRPVWRCAGGARPGAPAHVRAAIGELDTLHRPHRPNRKRRKKNDEDGAPRRAG
;
A
#
# COMPACT_ATOMS: atom_id res chain seq x y z
N MET A 1 50.79 13.15 2.62
CA MET A 1 49.63 12.96 3.51
C MET A 1 48.39 13.31 2.69
N SER A 2 47.62 12.32 2.25
CA SER A 2 46.32 12.61 1.63
C SER A 2 45.39 13.17 2.71
N PRO A 3 44.61 14.22 2.45
CA PRO A 3 43.62 14.67 3.41
C PRO A 3 42.62 13.55 3.65
N SER A 4 42.48 13.13 4.91
CA SER A 4 41.38 12.27 5.32
C SER A 4 40.14 13.15 5.33
N PHE A 5 39.31 13.03 4.29
CA PHE A 5 37.98 13.61 4.34
C PHE A 5 37.19 12.89 5.44
N PRO A 6 36.39 13.62 6.26
CA PRO A 6 35.49 12.97 7.18
C PRO A 6 34.55 12.06 6.40
N THR A 7 34.40 10.81 6.84
CA THR A 7 33.43 9.89 6.27
C THR A 7 32.04 10.50 6.47
N PRO A 8 31.20 10.58 5.41
CA PRO A 8 29.84 11.03 5.57
C PRO A 8 29.15 10.17 6.63
N PRO A 9 28.34 10.78 7.51
CA PRO A 9 27.59 10.02 8.50
C PRO A 9 26.67 9.01 7.80
N GLU A 10 26.63 7.79 8.34
CA GLU A 10 25.84 6.70 7.75
C GLU A 10 24.34 6.91 7.99
N PRO A 11 23.47 6.43 7.07
CA PRO A 11 22.03 6.47 7.27
C PRO A 11 21.63 5.64 8.48
N TYR A 12 20.63 6.11 9.22
CA TYR A 12 20.18 5.44 10.43
C TYR A 12 18.66 5.39 10.51
N PHE A 13 18.14 4.35 11.16
CA PHE A 13 16.70 4.26 11.39
C PHE A 13 16.27 5.32 12.40
N VAL A 14 15.25 6.09 12.02
CA VAL A 14 14.63 7.12 12.86
C VAL A 14 14.13 6.49 14.16
N SER A 15 14.35 7.21 15.27
CA SER A 15 13.92 6.77 16.60
C SER A 15 12.43 7.02 16.80
N ALA A 16 11.76 6.15 17.57
CA ALA A 16 10.34 6.33 17.85
C ALA A 16 10.07 7.66 18.58
N GLY A 17 9.04 8.38 18.13
CA GLY A 17 8.64 9.68 18.65
C GLY A 17 9.40 10.87 18.04
N GLU A 18 10.39 10.63 17.18
CA GLU A 18 11.14 11.69 16.50
C GLU A 18 10.29 12.36 15.41
N HIS A 19 9.52 11.54 14.67
CA HIS A 19 8.59 12.02 13.65
C HIS A 19 7.19 11.44 13.86
N PRO A 20 6.45 11.86 14.90
CA PRO A 20 5.21 11.19 15.31
C PRO A 20 4.10 11.20 14.26
N LEU A 21 4.04 12.24 13.40
CA LEU A 21 3.06 12.29 12.31
C LEU A 21 3.39 11.28 11.20
N TRP A 22 4.66 11.19 10.80
CA TRP A 22 5.08 10.22 9.78
C TRP A 22 5.04 8.79 10.31
N GLU A 23 5.37 8.56 11.58
CA GLU A 23 5.24 7.24 12.22
C GLU A 23 3.79 6.75 12.23
N GLN A 24 2.84 7.62 12.58
CA GLN A 24 1.42 7.28 12.55
C GLN A 24 0.95 6.98 11.12
N ALA A 25 1.32 7.82 10.16
CA ALA A 25 1.03 7.58 8.75
C ALA A 25 1.64 6.27 8.25
N LEU A 26 2.89 5.98 8.61
CA LEU A 26 3.60 4.76 8.22
C LEU A 26 2.95 3.52 8.84
N ALA A 27 2.45 3.59 10.07
CA ALA A 27 1.70 2.50 10.69
C ALA A 27 0.39 2.20 9.92
N VAL A 28 -0.29 3.22 9.40
CA VAL A 28 -1.49 3.07 8.56
C VAL A 28 -1.12 2.40 7.23
N VAL A 29 -0.08 2.88 6.55
CA VAL A 29 0.40 2.30 5.27
C VAL A 29 0.91 0.87 5.45
N ASN A 30 1.60 0.58 6.56
CA ASN A 30 2.08 -0.77 6.87
C ASN A 30 0.93 -1.78 7.09
N ARG A 31 -0.27 -1.32 7.46
CA ARG A 31 -1.46 -2.19 7.50
C ARG A 31 -1.84 -2.67 6.10
N ASP A 32 -1.83 -1.76 5.13
CA ASP A 32 -2.08 -2.09 3.73
C ASP A 32 -0.99 -2.97 3.13
N LEU A 33 0.28 -2.70 3.48
CA LEU A 33 1.40 -3.54 3.08
C LEU A 33 1.20 -4.96 3.60
N ALA A 34 0.95 -5.14 4.90
CA ALA A 34 0.72 -6.46 5.48
C ALA A 34 -0.50 -7.18 4.89
N ALA A 35 -1.53 -6.43 4.48
CA ALA A 35 -2.73 -7.00 3.86
C ALA A 35 -2.51 -7.48 2.42
N THR A 36 -1.52 -6.94 1.72
CA THR A 36 -1.32 -7.17 0.28
C THR A 36 0.00 -7.86 -0.06
N LEU A 37 1.00 -7.76 0.81
CA LEU A 37 2.33 -8.36 0.74
C LEU A 37 2.73 -8.91 2.14
N PRO A 38 2.07 -9.98 2.63
CA PRO A 38 2.23 -10.45 4.01
C PRO A 38 3.64 -10.99 4.33
N GLU A 39 4.43 -11.35 3.33
CA GLU A 39 5.83 -11.77 3.49
C GLU A 39 6.77 -10.60 3.76
N GLN A 40 6.35 -9.37 3.45
CA GLN A 40 7.15 -8.18 3.69
C GLN A 40 7.07 -7.74 5.14
N ARG A 41 8.24 -7.47 5.72
CA ARG A 41 8.32 -6.83 7.03
C ARG A 41 7.82 -5.40 6.94
N PRO A 42 7.31 -4.81 8.04
CA PRO A 42 6.90 -3.42 8.05
C PRO A 42 8.02 -2.49 7.56
N LEU A 43 7.63 -1.53 6.72
CA LEU A 43 8.48 -0.42 6.30
C LEU A 43 8.87 0.41 7.53
N ARG A 44 10.00 1.11 7.40
CA ARG A 44 10.59 1.93 8.47
C ARG A 44 10.94 3.32 7.94
N LEU A 45 11.06 4.28 8.84
CA LEU A 45 11.67 5.57 8.53
C LEU A 45 13.19 5.46 8.69
N ILE A 46 13.92 5.99 7.73
CA ILE A 46 15.38 6.10 7.75
C ILE A 46 15.76 7.54 7.47
N ALA A 47 16.74 8.05 8.20
CA ALA A 47 17.27 9.39 8.05
C ALA A 47 18.64 9.32 7.37
N TRP A 48 18.80 10.16 6.34
CA TRP A 48 20.09 10.50 5.77
C TRP A 48 20.56 11.80 6.40
N PRO A 49 21.63 11.75 7.20
CA PRO A 49 22.18 12.95 7.80
C PRO A 49 22.66 13.90 6.71
N ALA A 50 22.29 15.17 6.86
CA ALA A 50 22.58 16.19 5.87
C ALA A 50 23.91 16.90 6.17
N GLU A 51 24.43 17.59 5.16
CA GLU A 51 25.57 18.48 5.33
C GLU A 51 25.23 19.63 6.29
N PRO A 52 26.23 20.27 6.95
CA PRO A 52 25.97 21.37 7.86
C PRO A 52 25.16 22.50 7.23
N GLY A 53 23.97 22.76 7.78
CA GLY A 53 23.05 23.81 7.31
C GLY A 53 21.91 23.31 6.41
N GLU A 54 21.91 22.04 6.04
CA GLU A 54 20.81 21.38 5.35
C GLU A 54 19.94 20.59 6.34
N PRO A 55 18.61 20.52 6.11
CA PRO A 55 17.75 19.68 6.92
C PRO A 55 18.04 18.21 6.64
N GLU A 56 17.99 17.41 7.70
CA GLU A 56 18.04 15.95 7.57
C GLU A 56 16.93 15.44 6.66
N GLN A 57 17.27 14.47 5.81
CA GLN A 57 16.33 13.93 4.82
C GLN A 57 15.81 12.58 5.30
N VAL A 58 14.50 12.49 5.53
CA VAL A 58 13.85 11.27 6.02
C VAL A 58 13.13 10.58 4.88
N TYR A 59 13.29 9.26 4.77
CA TYR A 59 12.69 8.44 3.72
C TYR A 59 11.89 7.30 4.34
N VAL A 60 10.98 6.75 3.54
CA VAL A 60 10.40 5.43 3.81
C VAL A 60 11.36 4.38 3.23
N ALA A 61 11.64 3.33 4.00
CA ALA A 61 12.56 2.28 3.63
C ALA A 61 11.98 0.89 3.90
N LEU A 62 12.48 -0.10 3.17
CA LEU A 62 12.37 -1.50 3.53
C LEU A 62 13.04 -1.75 4.90
N ALA A 63 12.69 -2.87 5.54
CA ALA A 63 13.22 -3.21 6.87
C ALA A 63 14.74 -3.44 6.91
N ASN A 64 15.38 -3.67 5.75
CA ASN A 64 16.83 -3.79 5.60
C ASN A 64 17.53 -2.42 5.40
N GLY A 65 16.78 -1.33 5.29
CA GLY A 65 17.30 0.03 5.12
C GLY A 65 17.29 0.53 3.67
N ASP A 66 16.95 -0.32 2.69
CA ASP A 66 16.85 0.12 1.30
C ASP A 66 15.68 1.09 1.12
N ALA A 67 15.94 2.25 0.53
CA ALA A 67 14.95 3.28 0.26
C ALA A 67 15.05 3.71 -1.21
N HIS A 68 13.93 4.15 -1.78
CA HIS A 68 13.90 4.78 -3.09
C HIS A 68 12.88 5.93 -3.08
N GLY A 69 13.04 6.86 -4.02
CA GLY A 69 12.13 7.98 -4.21
C GLY A 69 12.60 9.26 -3.53
N ASN A 70 11.66 10.14 -3.24
CA ASN A 70 11.94 11.44 -2.63
C ASN A 70 11.91 11.40 -1.09
N ALA A 71 12.64 12.32 -0.47
CA ALA A 71 12.55 12.55 0.96
C ALA A 71 11.15 13.08 1.35
N LEU A 72 10.72 12.73 2.56
CA LEU A 72 9.50 13.24 3.16
C LEU A 72 9.69 14.72 3.55
N TRP A 73 8.82 15.56 3.01
CA TRP A 73 8.75 16.97 3.40
C TRP A 73 7.82 17.16 4.60
N PRO A 74 8.08 18.17 5.48
CA PRO A 74 7.22 18.45 6.62
C PRO A 74 5.75 18.65 6.21
N ALA A 75 4.88 17.79 6.73
CA ALA A 75 3.44 17.84 6.46
C ALA A 75 2.72 18.79 7.43
N ARG A 76 1.68 19.48 6.96
CA ARG A 76 0.88 20.42 7.76
C ARG A 76 -0.37 19.77 8.36
N SER A 77 -0.69 18.55 7.95
CA SER A 77 -1.83 17.78 8.45
C SER A 77 -1.55 16.28 8.44
N ALA A 78 -2.35 15.52 9.20
CA ALA A 78 -2.28 14.06 9.19
C ALA A 78 -2.62 13.46 7.80
N GLY A 79 -3.53 14.08 7.04
CA GLY A 79 -3.87 13.65 5.69
C GLY A 79 -2.70 13.85 4.71
N GLU A 80 -2.05 15.02 4.76
CA GLU A 80 -0.87 15.32 3.94
C GLU A 80 0.30 14.40 4.28
N ALA A 81 0.52 14.12 5.58
CA ALA A 81 1.53 13.15 6.03
C ALA A 81 1.21 11.74 5.51
N LEU A 82 -0.05 11.32 5.55
CA LEU A 82 -0.48 10.01 5.07
C LEU A 82 -0.31 9.86 3.56
N SER A 83 -0.68 10.87 2.76
CA SER A 83 -0.45 10.84 1.31
C SER A 83 1.04 10.76 0.98
N ALA A 84 1.87 11.63 1.58
CA ALA A 84 3.31 11.66 1.32
C ALA A 84 3.99 10.33 1.70
N VAL A 85 3.65 9.75 2.86
CA VAL A 85 4.20 8.46 3.30
C VAL A 85 3.70 7.31 2.41
N ALA A 86 2.45 7.35 1.95
CA ALA A 86 1.92 6.32 1.06
C ALA A 86 2.55 6.37 -0.34
N GLU A 87 2.79 7.56 -0.88
CA GLU A 87 3.52 7.76 -2.14
C GLU A 87 4.97 7.27 -2.02
N ALA A 88 5.69 7.71 -0.98
CA ALA A 88 7.08 7.27 -0.75
C ALA A 88 7.19 5.75 -0.50
N ALA A 89 6.24 5.17 0.24
CA ALA A 89 6.16 3.73 0.43
C ALA A 89 5.92 3.00 -0.90
N GLN A 90 5.06 3.54 -1.77
CA GLN A 90 4.80 2.98 -3.08
C GLN A 90 6.05 2.96 -3.95
N GLU A 91 6.76 4.09 -4.05
CA GLU A 91 8.01 4.18 -4.80
C GLU A 91 9.07 3.21 -4.25
N THR A 92 9.25 3.17 -2.93
CA THR A 92 10.20 2.25 -2.28
C THR A 92 9.88 0.79 -2.56
N VAL A 93 8.63 0.37 -2.38
CA VAL A 93 8.23 -1.02 -2.64
C VAL A 93 8.40 -1.36 -4.13
N MET A 94 7.97 -0.46 -5.02
CA MET A 94 8.04 -0.71 -6.46
C MET A 94 9.46 -0.86 -6.97
N GLU A 95 10.35 0.02 -6.56
CA GLU A 95 11.71 0.09 -7.11
C GLU A 95 12.67 -0.85 -6.39
N CYS A 96 12.54 -1.02 -5.07
CA CYS A 96 13.42 -1.95 -4.34
C CYS A 96 13.01 -3.42 -4.55
N LEU A 97 11.71 -3.71 -4.63
CA LEU A 97 11.23 -5.10 -4.80
C LEU A 97 10.88 -5.47 -6.24
N TRP A 98 10.94 -4.51 -7.19
CA TRP A 98 10.57 -4.71 -8.59
C TRP A 98 9.14 -5.26 -8.76
N GLN A 99 8.21 -4.80 -7.91
CA GLN A 99 6.83 -5.27 -7.85
C GLN A 99 5.85 -4.11 -7.84
N VAL A 100 4.84 -4.15 -8.70
CA VAL A 100 3.75 -3.16 -8.67
C VAL A 100 3.01 -3.26 -7.33
N TRP A 101 2.86 -2.15 -6.62
CA TRP A 101 2.15 -2.13 -5.35
C TRP A 101 1.51 -0.75 -5.05
N PRO A 102 0.32 -0.71 -4.42
CA PRO A 102 -0.61 -1.82 -4.25
C PRO A 102 -1.39 -2.12 -5.53
N VAL A 103 -1.79 -3.38 -5.72
CA VAL A 103 -2.51 -3.83 -6.93
C VAL A 103 -4.02 -3.84 -6.69
N CYS A 104 -4.78 -3.28 -7.63
CA CYS A 104 -6.23 -3.36 -7.65
C CYS A 104 -6.67 -4.79 -7.93
N THR A 105 -7.37 -5.43 -6.99
CA THR A 105 -7.85 -6.80 -7.15
C THR A 105 -8.94 -6.99 -8.22
N LEU A 106 -9.55 -5.90 -8.72
CA LEU A 106 -10.57 -5.96 -9.77
C LEU A 106 -9.97 -5.91 -11.18
N HIS A 107 -8.89 -5.16 -11.37
CA HIS A 107 -8.29 -4.92 -12.69
C HIS A 107 -6.87 -5.47 -12.85
N GLY A 108 -6.20 -5.87 -11.76
CA GLY A 108 -4.80 -6.31 -11.80
C GLY A 108 -3.80 -5.19 -12.14
N LEU A 109 -4.18 -3.93 -11.89
CA LEU A 109 -3.37 -2.75 -12.19
C LEU A 109 -2.87 -2.10 -10.91
N GLY A 110 -1.71 -1.44 -10.98
CA GLY A 110 -1.23 -0.58 -9.90
C GLY A 110 -2.25 0.50 -9.55
N MET A 111 -2.44 0.71 -8.25
CA MET A 111 -3.22 1.82 -7.71
C MET A 111 -2.27 2.98 -7.41
N HIS A 112 -2.79 4.20 -7.37
CA HIS A 112 -2.05 5.40 -6.95
C HIS A 112 -2.76 6.05 -5.77
N VAL A 113 -2.01 6.88 -5.02
CA VAL A 113 -2.57 7.76 -4.01
C VAL A 113 -3.42 8.84 -4.69
N ALA A 114 -4.63 9.04 -4.19
CA ALA A 114 -5.52 10.12 -4.62
C ALA A 114 -6.27 10.67 -3.40
N GLU A 115 -7.03 11.74 -3.59
CA GLU A 115 -7.93 12.27 -2.56
C GLU A 115 -9.39 12.04 -2.96
N GLU A 116 -10.21 11.60 -2.01
CA GLU A 116 -11.66 11.51 -2.14
C GLU A 116 -12.32 12.05 -0.87
N ALA A 117 -13.18 13.05 -1.02
CA ALA A 117 -13.85 13.73 0.10
C ALA A 117 -12.90 14.15 1.26
N GLY A 118 -11.71 14.67 0.91
CA GLY A 118 -10.69 15.12 1.86
C GLY A 118 -9.92 14.00 2.57
N ARG A 119 -10.03 12.75 2.11
CA ARG A 119 -9.29 11.60 2.65
C ARG A 119 -8.36 11.01 1.59
N PRO A 120 -7.12 10.63 1.95
CA PRO A 120 -6.25 9.85 1.08
C PRO A 120 -6.81 8.46 0.79
N VAL A 121 -6.81 8.06 -0.48
CA VAL A 121 -7.35 6.78 -0.96
C VAL A 121 -6.44 6.10 -1.98
N TRP A 122 -6.56 4.78 -2.09
CA TRP A 122 -6.01 4.03 -3.20
C TRP A 122 -6.99 4.02 -4.37
N ARG A 123 -6.57 4.56 -5.52
CA ARG A 123 -7.38 4.65 -6.74
C ARG A 123 -6.75 3.85 -7.88
N CYS A 124 -7.59 3.10 -8.59
CA CYS A 124 -7.21 2.44 -9.84
C CYS A 124 -7.64 3.30 -11.03
N ALA A 125 -6.81 3.38 -12.08
CA ALA A 125 -7.11 4.12 -13.31
C ALA A 125 -8.23 3.49 -14.17
N GLY A 126 -8.63 2.25 -13.88
CA GLY A 126 -9.56 1.49 -14.71
C GLY A 126 -8.86 0.64 -15.76
N GLY A 127 -9.57 -0.35 -16.29
CA GLY A 127 -9.04 -1.26 -17.30
C GLY A 127 -9.09 -0.66 -18.71
N ALA A 128 -8.27 -1.20 -19.62
CA ALA A 128 -8.23 -0.75 -21.02
C ALA A 128 -9.50 -1.08 -21.83
N ARG A 129 -10.41 -1.89 -21.28
CA ARG A 129 -11.66 -2.31 -21.95
C ARG A 129 -12.78 -1.29 -21.69
N PRO A 130 -13.65 -1.02 -22.67
CA PRO A 130 -14.90 -0.31 -22.43
C PRO A 130 -15.68 -0.95 -21.27
N GLY A 131 -16.11 -0.14 -20.31
CA GLY A 131 -16.85 -0.60 -19.12
C GLY A 131 -16.00 -0.95 -17.89
N ALA A 132 -14.69 -0.67 -17.91
CA ALA A 132 -13.81 -0.82 -16.75
C ALA A 132 -13.32 0.54 -16.22
N PRO A 133 -14.19 1.39 -15.64
CA PRO A 133 -13.82 2.75 -15.25
C PRO A 133 -12.83 2.77 -14.07
N ALA A 134 -12.15 3.90 -13.91
CA ALA A 134 -11.41 4.23 -12.70
C ALA A 134 -12.31 4.12 -11.46
N HIS A 135 -11.75 3.67 -10.34
CA HIS A 135 -12.49 3.58 -9.09
C HIS A 135 -11.57 3.74 -7.88
N VAL A 136 -12.14 4.24 -6.80
CA VAL A 136 -11.55 4.18 -5.46
C VAL A 136 -11.69 2.76 -4.95
N ARG A 137 -10.57 2.15 -4.53
CA ARG A 137 -10.57 0.79 -4.00
C ARG A 137 -10.81 0.76 -2.49
N ALA A 138 -10.11 1.61 -1.75
CA ALA A 138 -10.31 1.85 -0.32
C ALA A 138 -9.61 3.15 0.12
N ALA A 139 -9.92 3.63 1.32
CA ALA A 139 -9.04 4.58 1.99
C ALA A 139 -7.68 3.94 2.31
N ILE A 140 -6.64 4.76 2.42
CA ILE A 140 -5.32 4.27 2.82
C ILE A 140 -5.40 3.75 4.27
N GLY A 141 -4.92 2.53 4.48
CA GLY A 141 -4.98 1.75 5.71
C GLY A 141 -6.21 0.86 5.85
N GLU A 142 -7.04 0.74 4.81
CA GLU A 142 -8.27 -0.05 4.83
C GLU A 142 -8.30 -1.16 3.76
N LEU A 143 -7.18 -1.51 3.12
CA LEU A 143 -7.14 -2.57 2.10
C LEU A 143 -7.44 -3.97 2.68
N ASP A 144 -7.19 -4.19 3.97
CA ASP A 144 -7.54 -5.41 4.69
C ASP A 144 -9.07 -5.64 4.76
N THR A 145 -9.86 -4.56 4.81
CA THR A 145 -11.32 -4.63 4.85
C THR A 145 -11.94 -5.17 3.56
N LEU A 146 -11.19 -5.12 2.44
CA LEU A 146 -11.63 -5.62 1.14
C LEU A 146 -11.63 -7.15 1.09
N HIS A 147 -10.98 -7.80 2.05
CA HIS A 147 -10.99 -9.25 2.19
C HIS A 147 -12.15 -9.72 3.09
N ARG A 148 -13.30 -10.10 2.49
CA ARG A 148 -14.08 -11.32 2.88
C ARG A 148 -15.35 -11.56 2.04
N PRO A 149 -15.87 -12.81 1.95
CA PRO A 149 -15.29 -14.10 2.34
C PRO A 149 -15.02 -15.06 1.17
N HIS A 150 -14.12 -16.03 1.38
CA HIS A 150 -14.08 -17.28 0.62
C HIS A 150 -15.50 -17.83 0.52
N ARG A 151 -16.05 -17.89 -0.71
CA ARG A 151 -17.39 -18.43 -0.96
C ARG A 151 -17.26 -19.95 -0.99
N PRO A 152 -17.71 -20.71 0.02
CA PRO A 152 -17.73 -22.15 -0.10
C PRO A 152 -18.69 -22.49 -1.25
N ASN A 153 -18.15 -23.26 -2.19
CA ASN A 153 -18.74 -23.70 -3.43
C ASN A 153 -20.23 -24.05 -3.24
N ARG A 154 -21.12 -23.28 -3.87
CA ARG A 154 -22.57 -23.53 -3.85
C ARG A 154 -22.81 -24.80 -4.65
N LYS A 155 -22.86 -25.96 -3.99
CA LYS A 155 -23.30 -27.23 -4.60
C LYS A 155 -24.64 -26.98 -5.27
N ARG A 156 -24.60 -26.84 -6.60
CA ARG A 156 -25.75 -26.75 -7.48
C ARG A 156 -26.38 -28.14 -7.53
N ARG A 157 -27.17 -28.50 -6.52
CA ARG A 157 -28.03 -29.69 -6.59
C ARG A 157 -29.16 -29.34 -7.56
N LYS A 158 -28.92 -29.63 -8.84
CA LYS A 158 -29.93 -29.60 -9.89
C LYS A 158 -31.01 -30.62 -9.49
N LYS A 159 -32.12 -30.13 -8.94
CA LYS A 159 -33.43 -30.78 -9.10
C LYS A 159 -33.77 -30.65 -10.58
N ASN A 160 -34.21 -31.76 -11.16
CA ASN A 160 -34.82 -31.98 -12.47
C ASN A 160 -34.73 -33.51 -12.66
N ASP A 161 -35.75 -34.31 -12.94
CA ASP A 161 -37.09 -34.08 -13.46
C ASP A 161 -37.99 -35.22 -12.91
N GLU A 162 -39.21 -34.93 -12.47
CA GLU A 162 -40.44 -35.31 -13.19
C GLU A 162 -40.49 -36.79 -13.61
N ASP A 163 -40.94 -37.66 -12.70
CA ASP A 163 -41.72 -38.83 -13.09
C ASP A 163 -43.17 -38.56 -12.71
N GLY A 164 -43.87 -37.92 -13.65
CA GLY A 164 -45.31 -37.80 -13.64
C GLY A 164 -45.94 -39.19 -13.78
N ALA A 165 -46.63 -39.63 -12.73
CA ALA A 165 -47.61 -40.70 -12.83
C ALA A 165 -48.75 -40.28 -13.78
N PRO A 166 -49.35 -41.24 -14.48
CA PRO A 166 -50.80 -41.25 -14.59
C PRO A 166 -51.41 -42.51 -13.97
N ARG A 167 -52.61 -42.32 -13.43
CA ARG A 167 -53.46 -43.34 -12.83
C ARG A 167 -54.28 -44.10 -13.91
N ARG A 168 -54.52 -45.40 -13.61
CA ARG A 168 -55.65 -46.30 -13.98
C ARG A 168 -55.75 -46.86 -15.42
N ALA A 169 -55.81 -48.19 -15.51
CA ALA A 169 -57.04 -48.97 -15.81
C ALA A 169 -56.77 -50.49 -15.61
N GLY A 170 -57.72 -51.20 -14.99
CA GLY A 170 -57.65 -52.62 -14.63
C GLY A 170 -58.43 -52.88 -13.35
#